data_AF-A0A7S0MRX6-F1
#
_entry.id   AF-A0A7S0MRX6-F1
#
_cell.length_a   1.000
_cell.length_b   1.000
_cell.length_c   1.000
_cell.angle_alpha   90.00
_cell.angle_beta   90.00
_cell.angle_gamma   90.00
#
_symmetry.space_group_name_H-M   'P 1'
#
loop_
_entity.id
_entity.type
_entity.pdbx_description
1 polymer ?
#
loop_
_entity_poly.entity_id
_entity_poly.type
_entity_poly.pdbx_seq_one_letter_code
_entity_poly.pdbx_strand_id
1 'polypeptide(L)'
;EGERHTCNTCEVAFEHLSDQRAHFKSDWHRLNVKRRSSQRAPISEAAFEEAVEDGDDVSSISGSDTEDESGERSGRADAPKGPRVCFADPEGRYFTVWRCLLSPDKNDDDLSGDMLQRALQSLRNAKGLWVVLLASGGHFAGAVFEWGNQKRKAGAPPTVLAHRTFHRYVIRAKAGGRQSTKDNSGKNIKSAGSTLRRYNEAALEKDIKDLMTSWSEYITSADHLFVHALGV
;
A
#
# COMPACT_ATOMS: atom_id res chain seq x y z
N GLU A 1 26.72 14.20 29.33
CA GLU A 1 25.61 13.28 29.65
C GLU A 1 24.84 13.04 28.35
N GLY A 2 24.65 11.78 27.93
CA GLY A 2 23.99 11.47 26.66
C GLY A 2 22.48 11.70 26.73
N GLU A 3 21.90 12.30 25.69
CA GLU A 3 20.45 12.47 25.55
C GLU A 3 19.75 11.11 25.63
N ARG A 4 18.79 10.97 26.57
CA ARG A 4 17.95 9.78 26.67
C ARG A 4 16.77 9.93 25.72
N HIS A 5 16.76 9.15 24.64
CA HIS A 5 15.62 9.10 23.72
C HIS A 5 14.52 8.21 24.32
N THR A 6 13.33 8.76 24.57
CA THR A 6 12.23 8.03 25.23
C THR A 6 10.90 8.24 24.53
N CYS A 7 9.95 7.33 24.74
CA CYS A 7 8.56 7.49 24.32
C CYS A 7 7.65 7.40 25.54
N ASN A 8 6.93 8.48 25.87
CA ASN A 8 6.04 8.53 27.02
C ASN A 8 4.77 7.69 26.83
N THR A 9 4.28 7.54 25.59
CA THR A 9 3.09 6.74 25.29
C THR A 9 3.30 5.27 25.62
N CYS A 10 4.48 4.76 25.25
CA CYS A 10 4.86 3.35 25.35
C CYS A 10 5.80 3.05 26.53
N GLU A 11 6.20 4.08 27.27
CA GLU A 11 7.03 4.00 28.47
C GLU A 11 8.37 3.25 28.26
N VAL A 12 9.04 3.54 27.13
CA VAL A 12 10.32 2.91 26.75
C VAL A 12 11.41 3.93 26.43
N ALA A 13 12.66 3.50 26.65
CA ALA A 13 13.87 4.24 26.32
C ALA A 13 14.63 3.57 25.15
N PHE A 14 15.39 4.38 24.42
CA PHE A 14 16.16 3.99 23.24
C PHE A 14 17.60 4.49 23.37
N GLU A 15 18.54 3.72 22.82
CA GLU A 15 19.97 4.05 22.79
C GLU A 15 20.29 5.06 21.68
N HIS A 16 19.55 5.03 20.56
CA HIS A 16 19.76 5.91 19.41
C HIS A 16 18.49 6.61 18.94
N LEU A 17 18.63 7.84 18.43
CA LEU A 17 17.53 8.62 17.83
C LEU A 17 16.88 7.92 16.64
N SER A 18 17.65 7.14 15.87
CA SER A 18 17.13 6.33 14.77
C SER A 18 16.10 5.30 15.23
N ASP A 19 16.33 4.68 16.39
CA ASP A 19 15.47 3.65 16.94
C ASP A 19 14.18 4.25 17.52
N GLN A 20 14.29 5.44 18.11
CA GLN A 20 13.13 6.22 18.54
C GLN A 20 12.25 6.62 17.34
N ARG A 21 12.84 7.10 16.24
CA ARG A 21 12.12 7.42 15.00
C ARG A 21 11.47 6.19 14.38
N ALA A 22 12.16 5.05 14.36
CA ALA A 22 11.59 3.79 13.89
C ALA A 22 10.43 3.33 14.77
N HIS A 23 10.55 3.48 16.09
CA HIS A 23 9.48 3.17 17.04
C HIS A 23 8.21 3.99 16.77
N PHE A 24 8.31 5.31 16.53
CA PHE A 24 7.13 6.13 16.23
C PHE A 24 6.38 5.69 14.96
N LYS A 25 7.07 5.00 14.03
CA LYS A 25 6.48 4.42 12.81
C LYS A 25 6.02 2.96 12.99
N SER A 26 6.18 2.39 14.18
CA SER A 26 5.84 0.99 14.47
C SER A 26 4.37 0.81 14.81
N ASP A 27 3.83 -0.35 14.50
CA ASP A 27 2.45 -0.70 14.83
C ASP A 27 2.22 -0.83 16.33
N TRP A 28 3.24 -1.27 17.08
CA TRP A 28 3.20 -1.26 18.53
C TRP A 28 2.97 0.16 19.09
N HIS A 29 3.67 1.17 18.57
CA HIS A 29 3.46 2.56 18.96
C HIS A 29 2.06 3.06 18.59
N ARG A 30 1.65 2.87 17.33
CA ARG A 30 0.33 3.26 16.84
C ARG A 30 -0.79 2.62 17.67
N LEU A 31 -0.64 1.36 18.05
CA LEU A 31 -1.61 0.65 18.89
C LEU A 31 -1.68 1.28 20.27
N ASN A 32 -0.54 1.54 20.91
CA ASN A 32 -0.51 2.16 22.23
C ASN A 32 -1.05 3.60 22.22
N VAL A 33 -0.81 4.37 21.15
CA VAL A 33 -1.45 5.69 20.95
C VAL A 33 -2.97 5.54 20.89
N LYS A 34 -3.47 4.59 20.08
CA LYS A 34 -4.91 4.33 19.96
C LYS A 34 -5.53 3.86 21.28
N ARG A 35 -4.85 2.98 22.02
CA ARG A 35 -5.28 2.52 23.34
C ARG A 35 -5.37 3.69 24.34
N ARG A 36 -4.36 4.55 24.39
CA ARG A 36 -4.38 5.75 25.26
C ARG A 36 -5.50 6.72 24.88
N SER A 37 -5.76 6.92 23.58
CA SER A 37 -6.90 7.73 23.10
C SER A 37 -8.24 7.17 23.59
N SER A 38 -8.38 5.84 23.61
CA SER A 38 -9.53 5.13 24.19
C SER A 38 -9.45 4.93 25.71
N GLN A 39 -8.59 5.67 26.42
CA GLN A 39 -8.38 5.59 27.88
C GLN A 39 -7.99 4.19 28.41
N ARG A 40 -7.40 3.36 27.56
CA ARG A 40 -6.85 2.05 27.92
C ARG A 40 -5.35 2.15 28.19
N ALA A 41 -4.86 1.32 29.11
CA ALA A 41 -3.44 1.23 29.39
C ALA A 41 -2.65 0.79 28.14
N PRO A 42 -1.44 1.34 27.94
CA PRO A 42 -0.53 0.83 26.91
C PRO A 42 -0.15 -0.61 27.26
N ILE A 43 0.09 -1.42 26.22
CA ILE A 43 0.58 -2.78 26.38
C ILE A 43 2.09 -2.83 26.14
N SER A 44 2.74 -3.74 26.85
CA SER A 44 4.15 -4.04 26.66
C SER A 44 4.41 -4.59 25.26
N GLU A 45 5.67 -4.53 24.81
CA GLU A 45 6.09 -5.11 23.53
C GLU A 45 5.77 -6.62 23.47
N ALA A 46 6.03 -7.35 24.56
CA ALA A 46 5.74 -8.79 24.63
C ALA A 46 4.23 -9.09 24.52
N ALA A 47 3.38 -8.32 25.20
CA ALA A 47 1.93 -8.47 25.12
C ALA A 47 1.36 -8.06 23.75
N PHE A 48 2.05 -7.16 23.04
CA PHE A 48 1.71 -6.84 21.66
C PHE A 48 2.08 -7.98 20.71
N GLU A 49 3.24 -8.61 20.89
CA GLU A 49 3.64 -9.79 20.11
C GLU A 49 2.63 -10.93 20.31
N GLU A 50 2.22 -11.20 21.55
CA GLU A 50 1.19 -12.21 21.87
C GLU A 50 -0.18 -11.88 21.24
N ALA A 51 -0.65 -10.63 21.34
CA ALA A 51 -1.91 -10.22 20.72
C ALA A 51 -1.89 -10.33 19.18
N VAL A 52 -0.74 -10.12 18.56
CA VAL A 52 -0.55 -10.32 17.11
C VAL A 52 -0.55 -11.81 16.75
N GLU A 53 -0.02 -12.68 17.62
CA GLU A 53 -0.04 -14.14 17.44
C GLU A 53 -1.46 -14.71 17.54
N ASP A 54 -2.28 -14.20 18.46
CA ASP A 54 -3.66 -14.62 18.67
C ASP A 54 -4.64 -14.11 17.60
N GLY A 55 -4.18 -13.24 16.70
CA GLY A 55 -4.98 -12.71 15.58
C GLY A 55 -6.01 -11.66 15.98
N ASP A 56 -6.03 -11.24 17.24
CA ASP A 56 -6.98 -10.25 17.77
C ASP A 56 -6.43 -8.82 17.64
N ASP A 57 -7.04 -8.07 16.71
CA ASP A 57 -7.22 -6.61 16.80
C ASP A 57 -6.02 -5.68 16.44
N VAL A 58 -5.18 -6.06 15.48
CA VAL A 58 -4.29 -5.10 14.77
C VAL A 58 -4.77 -4.69 13.38
N SER A 59 -5.85 -5.28 12.87
CA SER A 59 -6.48 -4.88 11.59
C SER A 59 -6.98 -3.44 11.61
N SER A 60 -7.32 -2.93 12.80
CA SER A 60 -7.80 -1.58 13.05
C SER A 60 -6.70 -0.49 13.00
N ILE A 61 -5.45 -0.84 12.67
CA ILE A 61 -4.29 0.06 12.69
C ILE A 61 -3.91 0.63 11.31
N SER A 62 -4.60 0.18 10.26
CA SER A 62 -4.41 0.67 8.88
C SER A 62 -4.92 2.11 8.74
N GLY A 63 -4.11 3.06 9.22
CA GLY A 63 -4.26 4.50 9.01
C GLY A 63 -3.30 4.95 7.91
N SER A 64 -3.86 5.54 6.86
CA SER A 64 -3.15 6.06 5.69
C SER A 64 -2.30 7.28 6.05
N ASP A 65 -0.98 7.13 6.13
CA ASP A 65 -0.03 8.26 6.07
C ASP A 65 0.42 8.43 4.61
N THR A 66 -0.27 9.28 3.85
CA THR A 66 0.20 9.82 2.57
C THR A 66 0.79 11.20 2.82
N GLU A 67 2.12 11.29 2.86
CA GLU A 67 2.83 12.57 2.81
C GLU A 67 2.92 13.02 1.34
N ASP A 68 2.09 13.98 0.95
CA ASP A 68 2.17 14.69 -0.34
C ASP A 68 3.14 15.88 -0.19
N GLU A 69 4.36 15.77 -0.75
CA GLU A 69 5.21 16.94 -0.98
C GLU A 69 4.94 17.51 -2.37
N SER A 70 4.04 18.51 -2.44
CA SER A 70 3.82 19.30 -3.65
C SER A 70 4.84 20.43 -3.75
N GLY A 71 5.92 20.22 -4.52
CA GLY A 71 6.87 21.27 -4.90
C GLY A 71 6.37 22.07 -6.11
N GLU A 72 6.02 23.34 -5.91
CA GLU A 72 5.79 24.29 -6.99
C GLU A 72 7.13 24.74 -7.59
N ARG A 73 7.33 24.54 -8.90
CA ARG A 73 8.33 25.29 -9.69
C ARG A 73 7.77 25.69 -11.05
N SER A 74 7.79 27.00 -11.28
CA SER A 74 7.52 27.68 -12.54
C SER A 74 8.74 27.63 -13.45
N GLY A 75 8.54 27.33 -14.74
CA GLY A 75 9.55 27.44 -15.80
C GLY A 75 9.23 26.57 -17.03
N ARG A 76 8.86 27.19 -18.16
CA ARG A 76 8.58 26.52 -19.44
C ARG A 76 9.88 26.07 -20.14
N ALA A 77 10.12 24.77 -20.19
CA ALA A 77 10.71 23.99 -21.29
C ALA A 77 10.55 22.51 -20.91
N ASP A 78 9.76 21.76 -21.69
CA ASP A 78 9.27 20.40 -21.43
C ASP A 78 8.82 20.11 -19.99
N ALA A 79 7.54 20.43 -19.71
CA ALA A 79 6.92 20.04 -18.46
C ALA A 79 7.01 18.50 -18.30
N PRO A 80 7.51 17.99 -17.17
CA PRO A 80 7.47 16.56 -16.90
C PRO A 80 6.01 16.10 -17.04
N LYS A 81 5.77 15.12 -17.93
CA LYS A 81 4.43 14.57 -18.20
C LYS A 81 3.87 14.03 -16.89
N GLY A 82 2.97 14.79 -16.28
CA GLY A 82 2.34 14.43 -15.02
C GLY A 82 1.56 13.11 -15.10
N PRO A 83 1.11 12.57 -13.96
CA PRO A 83 0.38 11.30 -13.91
C PRO A 83 -1.01 11.39 -14.56
N ARG A 84 -1.42 12.58 -14.99
CA ARG A 84 -2.68 12.86 -15.67
C ARG A 84 -2.43 13.38 -17.08
N VAL A 85 -3.32 13.01 -17.99
CA VAL A 85 -3.43 13.56 -19.33
C VAL A 85 -4.58 14.55 -19.32
N CYS A 86 -4.35 15.76 -19.83
CA CYS A 86 -5.34 16.82 -19.93
C CYS A 86 -5.73 17.02 -21.40
N PHE A 87 -7.02 17.15 -21.68
CA PHE A 87 -7.53 17.46 -23.01
C PHE A 87 -8.74 18.39 -22.91
N ALA A 88 -9.05 19.11 -23.98
CA ALA A 88 -10.20 19.99 -24.06
C ALA A 88 -11.18 19.48 -25.11
N ASP A 89 -12.47 19.71 -24.89
CA ASP A 89 -13.46 19.56 -25.94
C ASP A 89 -13.47 20.80 -26.88
N PRO A 90 -14.22 20.77 -27.98
CA PRO A 90 -14.34 21.92 -28.88
C PRO A 90 -14.93 23.19 -28.22
N GLU A 91 -15.61 23.06 -27.08
CA GLU A 91 -16.17 24.17 -26.30
C GLU A 91 -15.15 24.77 -25.30
N GLY A 92 -13.93 24.22 -25.23
CA GLY A 92 -12.86 24.69 -24.35
C GLY A 92 -12.97 24.18 -22.91
N ARG A 93 -13.84 23.20 -22.63
CA ARG A 93 -13.91 22.55 -21.31
C ARG A 93 -12.77 21.56 -21.17
N TYR A 94 -12.03 21.67 -20.07
CA TYR A 94 -10.90 20.79 -19.78
C TYR A 94 -11.33 19.54 -19.01
N PHE A 95 -10.79 18.41 -19.45
CA PHE A 95 -10.94 17.10 -18.82
C PHE A 95 -9.57 16.55 -18.46
N THR A 96 -9.51 15.74 -17.40
CA THR A 96 -8.28 15.07 -16.97
C THR A 96 -8.54 13.60 -16.70
N VAL A 97 -7.62 12.75 -17.13
CA VAL A 97 -7.67 11.30 -16.90
C VAL A 97 -6.30 10.82 -16.45
N TRP A 98 -6.26 9.87 -15.52
CA TRP A 98 -5.00 9.26 -15.09
C TRP A 98 -4.36 8.46 -16.22
N ARG A 99 -3.07 8.67 -16.46
CA ARG A 99 -2.32 8.02 -17.54
C ARG A 99 -2.33 6.50 -17.46
N CYS A 100 -2.28 5.95 -16.23
CA CYS A 100 -2.33 4.50 -16.02
C CYS A 100 -3.63 3.84 -16.49
N LEU A 101 -4.72 4.60 -16.67
CA LEU A 101 -5.97 4.10 -17.25
C LEU A 101 -5.93 4.02 -18.78
N LEU A 102 -5.03 4.78 -19.42
CA LEU A 102 -4.94 4.91 -20.87
C LEU A 102 -3.77 4.11 -21.45
N SER A 103 -2.66 4.03 -20.70
CA SER A 103 -1.41 3.37 -21.11
C SER A 103 -0.78 2.68 -19.88
N PRO A 104 -1.24 1.47 -19.51
CA PRO A 104 -0.79 0.76 -18.31
C PRO A 104 0.71 0.40 -18.35
N ASP A 105 1.28 0.17 -19.54
CA ASP A 105 2.67 -0.29 -19.71
C ASP A 105 3.72 0.83 -19.80
N LYS A 106 3.35 2.09 -19.51
CA LYS A 106 4.25 3.28 -19.49
C LYS A 106 5.08 3.53 -20.77
N ASN A 107 4.85 2.81 -21.85
CA ASN A 107 5.70 2.85 -23.05
C ASN A 107 5.30 3.92 -24.09
N ASP A 108 4.19 4.64 -23.87
CA ASP A 108 3.72 5.63 -24.84
C ASP A 108 3.66 7.01 -24.20
N ASP A 109 4.80 7.71 -24.27
CA ASP A 109 4.89 9.08 -23.78
C ASP A 109 4.04 10.03 -24.65
N ASP A 110 3.79 9.71 -25.92
CA ASP A 110 3.04 10.54 -26.86
C ASP A 110 1.67 9.93 -27.20
N LEU A 111 0.72 10.06 -26.26
CA LEU A 111 -0.70 9.91 -26.56
C LEU A 111 -1.16 11.03 -27.51
N SER A 112 -0.96 10.84 -28.81
CA SER A 112 -1.50 11.70 -29.86
C SER A 112 -3.04 11.75 -29.79
N GLY A 113 -3.68 12.74 -30.41
CA GLY A 113 -5.14 12.91 -30.35
C GLY A 113 -5.92 11.64 -30.73
N ASP A 114 -5.52 10.96 -31.80
CA ASP A 114 -6.16 9.73 -32.26
C ASP A 114 -5.89 8.53 -31.33
N MET A 115 -4.71 8.48 -30.70
CA MET A 115 -4.37 7.44 -29.72
C MET A 115 -5.14 7.65 -28.42
N LEU A 116 -5.23 8.89 -27.94
CA LEU A 116 -6.03 9.27 -26.78
C LEU A 116 -7.51 8.96 -27.00
N GLN A 117 -8.05 9.30 -28.17
CA GLN A 117 -9.45 8.98 -28.49
C GLN A 117 -9.71 7.47 -28.49
N ARG A 118 -8.83 6.67 -29.09
CA ARG A 118 -8.92 5.20 -29.07
C ARG A 118 -8.83 4.63 -27.66
N ALA A 119 -7.92 5.12 -26.84
CA ALA A 119 -7.76 4.69 -25.46
C ALA A 119 -9.01 5.01 -24.63
N LEU A 120 -9.57 6.22 -24.77
CA LEU A 120 -10.81 6.62 -24.09
C LEU A 120 -12.02 5.79 -24.54
N GLN A 121 -12.10 5.47 -25.83
CA GLN A 121 -13.15 4.58 -26.36
C GLN A 121 -13.02 3.16 -25.82
N SER A 122 -11.79 2.62 -25.76
CA SER A 122 -11.52 1.32 -25.16
C SER A 122 -11.94 1.28 -23.70
N LEU A 123 -11.53 2.28 -22.90
CA LEU A 123 -11.92 2.42 -21.49
C LEU A 123 -13.44 2.50 -21.31
N ARG A 124 -14.14 3.22 -22.19
CA ARG A 124 -15.61 3.33 -22.16
C ARG A 124 -16.32 2.01 -22.50
N ASN A 125 -15.73 1.21 -23.37
CA ASN A 125 -16.32 -0.04 -23.85
C ASN A 125 -15.89 -1.28 -23.04
N ALA A 126 -14.94 -1.11 -22.13
CA ALA A 126 -14.48 -2.13 -21.20
C ALA A 126 -15.62 -2.68 -20.34
N LYS A 127 -15.46 -3.93 -19.86
CA LYS A 127 -16.43 -4.56 -18.95
C LYS A 127 -16.48 -3.85 -17.60
N GLY A 128 -15.41 -3.13 -17.26
CA GLY A 128 -15.21 -2.43 -16.02
C GLY A 128 -14.66 -3.33 -14.92
N LEU A 129 -14.09 -4.49 -15.21
CA LEU A 129 -13.57 -5.38 -14.18
C LEU A 129 -12.16 -4.92 -13.77
N TRP A 130 -12.01 -4.40 -12.56
CA TRP A 130 -10.75 -3.85 -12.05
C TRP A 130 -10.27 -4.67 -10.87
N VAL A 131 -8.99 -4.98 -10.84
CA VAL A 131 -8.36 -5.67 -9.71
C VAL A 131 -7.33 -4.74 -9.08
N VAL A 132 -7.39 -4.58 -7.76
CA VAL A 132 -6.46 -3.73 -7.00
C VAL A 132 -5.76 -4.61 -5.97
N LEU A 133 -4.42 -4.66 -6.02
CA LEU A 133 -3.57 -5.42 -5.14
C LEU A 133 -2.57 -4.48 -4.44
N LEU A 134 -2.60 -4.45 -3.12
CA LEU A 134 -1.73 -3.64 -2.28
C LEU A 134 -0.95 -4.57 -1.35
N ALA A 135 0.38 -4.48 -1.35
CA ALA A 135 1.26 -5.27 -0.50
C ALA A 135 2.38 -4.39 0.08
N SER A 136 2.45 -4.28 1.40
CA SER A 136 3.50 -3.51 2.09
C SER A 136 3.66 -3.97 3.54
N GLY A 137 4.90 -4.07 4.01
CA GLY A 137 5.19 -4.24 5.45
C GLY A 137 4.61 -5.48 6.14
N GLY A 138 4.17 -6.50 5.40
CA GLY A 138 3.49 -7.68 5.97
C GLY A 138 1.96 -7.64 5.83
N HIS A 139 1.43 -6.53 5.35
CA HIS A 139 0.04 -6.37 4.97
C HIS A 139 -0.15 -6.67 3.50
N PHE A 140 -1.27 -7.29 3.19
CA PHE A 140 -1.80 -7.44 1.86
C PHE A 140 -3.28 -7.07 1.86
N ALA A 141 -3.72 -6.34 0.85
CA ALA A 141 -5.12 -6.08 0.56
C ALA A 141 -5.36 -6.24 -0.95
N GLY A 142 -6.28 -7.14 -1.31
CA GLY A 142 -6.73 -7.37 -2.68
C GLY A 142 -8.23 -7.12 -2.78
N ALA A 143 -8.67 -6.50 -3.87
CA ALA A 143 -10.09 -6.33 -4.18
C ALA A 143 -10.36 -6.39 -5.68
N VAL A 144 -11.48 -7.00 -6.05
CA VAL A 144 -12.03 -7.09 -7.41
C VAL A 144 -13.28 -6.24 -7.47
N PHE A 145 -13.30 -5.28 -8.39
CA PHE A 145 -14.38 -4.33 -8.59
C PHE A 145 -15.00 -4.50 -9.95
N GLU A 146 -16.31 -4.37 -10.00
CA GLU A 146 -17.05 -4.19 -11.24
C GLU A 146 -17.50 -2.73 -11.37
N TRP A 147 -16.90 -2.05 -12.35
CA TRP A 147 -17.16 -0.68 -12.73
C TRP A 147 -18.19 -0.57 -13.87
N GLY A 148 -18.74 -1.69 -14.35
CA GLY A 148 -19.46 -1.81 -15.62
C GLY A 148 -20.43 -0.68 -16.01
N ASN A 149 -20.66 -0.61 -17.33
CA ASN A 149 -21.34 0.46 -18.07
C ASN A 149 -22.86 0.60 -17.80
N GLN A 150 -23.36 0.06 -16.68
CA GLN A 150 -24.73 0.28 -16.26
C GLN A 150 -24.91 1.76 -15.90
N LYS A 151 -26.10 2.29 -16.21
CA LYS A 151 -26.55 3.64 -15.89
C LYS A 151 -26.47 3.89 -14.38
N ARG A 152 -25.26 4.12 -13.85
CA ARG A 152 -25.03 4.42 -12.45
C ARG A 152 -25.24 5.91 -12.24
N LYS A 153 -25.85 6.26 -11.12
CA LYS A 153 -25.90 7.65 -10.67
C LYS A 153 -24.45 8.12 -10.49
N ALA A 154 -24.15 9.33 -10.97
CA ALA A 154 -22.84 9.94 -10.76
C ALA A 154 -22.51 9.91 -9.26
N GLY A 155 -21.33 9.37 -8.91
CA GLY A 155 -20.87 9.23 -7.52
C GLY A 155 -21.26 7.93 -6.81
N ALA A 156 -21.98 7.00 -7.45
CA ALA A 156 -22.21 5.68 -6.86
C ALA A 156 -20.90 4.85 -6.80
N PRO A 157 -20.61 4.14 -5.70
CA PRO A 157 -19.42 3.31 -5.59
C PRO A 157 -19.44 2.14 -6.60
N PRO A 158 -18.28 1.57 -6.95
CA PRO A 158 -18.21 0.32 -7.69
C PRO A 158 -18.73 -0.86 -6.88
N THR A 159 -19.23 -1.88 -7.58
CA THR A 159 -19.61 -3.14 -6.95
C THR A 159 -18.35 -3.92 -6.60
N VAL A 160 -18.24 -4.42 -5.37
CA VAL A 160 -17.13 -5.29 -4.96
C VAL A 160 -17.56 -6.74 -5.22
N LEU A 161 -16.83 -7.43 -6.10
CA LEU A 161 -17.09 -8.84 -6.41
C LEU A 161 -16.38 -9.77 -5.43
N ALA A 162 -15.15 -9.42 -5.05
CA ALA A 162 -14.36 -10.17 -4.08
C ALA A 162 -13.35 -9.25 -3.39
N HIS A 163 -13.03 -9.52 -2.13
CA HIS A 163 -11.91 -8.86 -1.45
C HIS A 163 -11.27 -9.80 -0.43
N ARG A 164 -9.96 -9.63 -0.21
CA ARG A 164 -9.20 -10.37 0.82
C ARG A 164 -8.10 -9.48 1.39
N THR A 165 -7.84 -9.68 2.68
CA THR A 165 -6.76 -9.00 3.39
C THR A 165 -5.96 -10.03 4.18
N PHE A 166 -4.64 -9.95 4.13
CA PHE A 166 -3.74 -10.74 4.97
C PHE A 166 -2.87 -9.80 5.78
N HIS A 167 -2.53 -10.22 6.99
CA HIS A 167 -1.52 -9.56 7.79
C HIS A 167 -0.65 -10.61 8.46
N ARG A 168 0.66 -10.49 8.29
CA ARG A 168 1.65 -11.26 9.04
C ARG A 168 2.75 -10.34 9.51
N TYR A 169 3.22 -10.56 10.73
CA TYR A 169 4.34 -9.81 11.28
C TYR A 169 5.65 -10.19 10.59
N VAL A 170 6.09 -9.34 9.64
CA VAL A 170 7.32 -9.57 8.83
C VAL A 170 8.39 -8.49 9.05
N ILE A 171 8.06 -7.36 9.67
CA ILE A 171 8.99 -6.27 9.98
C ILE A 171 9.38 -6.26 11.47
N ARG A 172 10.52 -5.65 11.81
CA ARG A 172 10.91 -5.44 13.21
C ARG A 172 10.33 -4.13 13.72
N ALA A 173 9.56 -4.17 14.82
CA ALA A 173 8.97 -2.97 15.45
C ALA A 173 9.99 -1.85 15.77
N LYS A 174 11.29 -2.18 15.98
CA LYS A 174 12.36 -1.19 16.24
C LYS A 174 13.27 -0.86 15.05
N ALA A 175 13.17 -1.55 13.91
CA ALA A 175 14.03 -1.29 12.76
C ALA A 175 13.27 -1.61 11.48
N GLY A 176 12.62 -0.60 10.90
CA GLY A 176 11.66 -0.69 9.78
C GLY A 176 12.24 -1.17 8.45
N GLY A 177 12.87 -2.34 8.42
CA GLY A 177 13.30 -3.05 7.22
C GLY A 177 12.93 -4.52 7.30
N ARG A 178 12.57 -5.11 6.15
CA ARG A 178 12.29 -6.54 5.99
C ARG A 178 13.55 -7.36 6.28
N GLN A 179 13.39 -8.56 6.83
CA GLN A 179 14.54 -9.38 7.18
C GLN A 179 15.25 -9.87 5.90
N SER A 180 14.49 -10.18 4.84
CA SER A 180 15.02 -10.55 3.53
C SER A 180 16.03 -9.54 2.97
N THR A 181 15.72 -8.24 3.04
CA THR A 181 16.62 -7.16 2.59
C THR A 181 17.91 -7.10 3.42
N LYS A 182 17.85 -7.42 4.72
CA LYS A 182 19.03 -7.51 5.59
C LYS A 182 19.84 -8.78 5.35
N ASP A 183 19.22 -9.91 5.04
CA ASP A 183 19.92 -11.15 4.77
C ASP A 183 20.73 -11.07 3.47
N ASN A 184 20.24 -10.31 2.48
CA ASN A 184 20.97 -9.99 1.26
C ASN A 184 22.24 -9.13 1.49
N SER A 185 22.38 -8.50 2.67
CA SER A 185 23.59 -7.77 3.07
C SER A 185 24.70 -8.66 3.66
N GLY A 186 24.53 -9.99 3.64
CA GLY A 186 25.57 -10.97 3.95
C GLY A 186 25.73 -11.34 5.43
N LYS A 187 24.96 -10.73 6.35
CA LYS A 187 24.94 -11.10 7.77
C LYS A 187 23.61 -11.79 8.13
N ASN A 188 23.59 -13.11 7.99
CA ASN A 188 22.49 -13.95 8.45
C ASN A 188 22.49 -14.04 9.99
N ILE A 189 21.67 -13.21 10.65
CA ILE A 189 21.47 -13.28 12.10
C ILE A 189 20.56 -14.49 12.39
N LYS A 190 21.07 -15.47 13.14
CA LYS A 190 20.36 -16.71 13.52
C LYS A 190 19.74 -16.60 14.91
N SER A 191 18.72 -15.75 15.06
CA SER A 191 17.95 -15.59 16.30
C SER A 191 16.55 -16.19 16.12
N ALA A 192 15.88 -16.57 17.21
CA ALA A 192 14.50 -17.07 17.14
C ALA A 192 13.56 -16.09 16.40
N GLY A 193 13.68 -14.79 16.69
CA GLY A 193 12.86 -13.74 16.05
C GLY A 193 13.19 -13.49 14.57
N SER A 194 14.43 -13.72 14.11
CA SER A 194 14.76 -13.61 12.68
C SER A 194 14.26 -14.82 11.89
N THR A 195 14.29 -16.01 12.47
CA THR A 195 13.67 -17.22 11.89
C THR A 195 12.15 -17.07 11.78
N LEU A 196 11.49 -16.54 12.82
CA LEU A 196 10.04 -16.30 12.81
C LEU A 196 9.61 -15.33 11.71
N ARG A 197 10.34 -14.22 11.51
CA ARG A 197 10.03 -13.26 10.43
C ARG A 197 10.21 -13.85 9.04
N ARG A 198 11.25 -14.66 8.80
CA ARG A 198 11.42 -15.37 7.51
C ARG A 198 10.28 -16.35 7.27
N TYR A 199 9.87 -17.08 8.31
CA TYR A 199 8.73 -17.98 8.23
C TYR A 199 7.44 -17.21 7.89
N ASN A 200 7.19 -16.09 8.56
CA ASN A 200 6.04 -15.24 8.30
C ASN A 200 6.07 -14.61 6.90
N GLU A 201 7.25 -14.22 6.39
CA GLU A 201 7.42 -13.74 5.01
C GLU A 201 7.06 -14.83 4.01
N ALA A 202 7.59 -16.05 4.18
CA ALA A 202 7.30 -17.19 3.31
C ALA A 202 5.82 -17.60 3.38
N ALA A 203 5.22 -17.57 4.56
CA ALA A 203 3.82 -17.88 4.75
C ALA A 203 2.92 -16.81 4.11
N LEU A 204 3.27 -15.52 4.22
CA LEU A 204 2.54 -14.43 3.54
C LEU A 204 2.62 -14.58 2.02
N GLU A 205 3.81 -14.90 1.51
CA GLU A 205 4.01 -15.16 0.09
C GLU A 205 3.14 -16.33 -0.40
N LYS A 206 3.07 -17.40 0.38
CA LYS A 206 2.19 -18.54 0.09
C LYS A 206 0.72 -18.13 0.07
N ASP A 207 0.24 -17.42 1.09
CA ASP A 207 -1.16 -16.97 1.18
C ASP A 207 -1.53 -16.10 -0.03
N ILE A 208 -0.63 -15.19 -0.44
CA ILE A 208 -0.83 -14.35 -1.62
C ILE A 208 -0.85 -15.18 -2.90
N LYS A 209 0.07 -16.15 -3.06
CA LYS A 209 0.11 -17.04 -4.24
C LYS A 209 -1.16 -17.88 -4.36
N ASP A 210 -1.60 -18.47 -3.27
CA ASP A 210 -2.84 -19.27 -3.23
C ASP A 210 -4.05 -18.38 -3.59
N LEU A 211 -4.09 -17.13 -3.12
CA LEU A 211 -5.10 -16.17 -3.52
C LEU A 211 -5.03 -15.88 -5.02
N MET A 212 -3.85 -15.59 -5.58
CA MET A 212 -3.68 -15.32 -7.02
C MET A 212 -4.16 -16.50 -7.87
N THR A 213 -3.91 -17.74 -7.44
CA THR A 213 -4.44 -18.93 -8.11
C THR A 213 -5.97 -18.96 -8.06
N SER A 214 -6.56 -18.71 -6.89
CA SER A 214 -8.02 -18.68 -6.74
C SER A 214 -8.69 -17.55 -7.52
N TRP A 215 -7.98 -16.44 -7.74
CA TRP A 215 -8.45 -15.26 -8.47
C TRP A 215 -7.98 -15.23 -9.93
N SER A 216 -7.44 -16.33 -10.45
CA SER A 216 -6.89 -16.41 -11.81
C SER A 216 -7.89 -15.96 -12.89
N GLU A 217 -9.17 -16.33 -12.76
CA GLU A 217 -10.23 -15.90 -13.67
C GLU A 217 -10.46 -14.37 -13.61
N TYR A 218 -10.51 -13.79 -12.41
CA TYR A 218 -10.65 -12.34 -12.25
C TYR A 218 -9.44 -11.59 -12.80
N ILE A 219 -8.23 -12.07 -12.52
CA ILE A 219 -6.98 -11.45 -12.98
C ILE A 219 -6.87 -11.50 -14.51
N THR A 220 -7.24 -12.63 -15.12
CA THR A 220 -7.15 -12.82 -16.58
C THR A 220 -8.22 -12.02 -17.33
N SER A 221 -9.39 -11.82 -16.71
CA SER A 221 -10.50 -11.08 -17.32
C SER A 221 -10.55 -9.60 -16.97
N ALA A 222 -9.65 -9.11 -16.10
CA ALA A 222 -9.59 -7.73 -15.68
C ALA A 222 -9.24 -6.80 -16.84
N ASP A 223 -9.98 -5.70 -16.98
CA ASP A 223 -9.62 -4.61 -17.88
C ASP A 223 -8.41 -3.82 -17.35
N HIS A 224 -8.29 -3.72 -16.02
CA HIS A 224 -7.15 -3.09 -15.35
C HIS A 224 -6.74 -3.85 -14.08
N LEU A 225 -5.44 -4.07 -13.93
CA LEU A 225 -4.81 -4.62 -12.74
C LEU A 225 -3.87 -3.57 -12.12
N PHE A 226 -4.25 -3.01 -10.98
CA PHE A 226 -3.44 -2.07 -10.23
C PHE A 226 -2.67 -2.81 -9.14
N VAL A 227 -1.35 -2.66 -9.15
CA VAL A 227 -0.47 -3.30 -8.16
C VAL A 227 0.37 -2.23 -7.48
N HIS A 228 0.33 -2.21 -6.16
CA HIS A 228 1.26 -1.47 -5.32
C HIS A 228 1.98 -2.46 -4.42
N ALA A 229 3.26 -2.72 -4.69
CA ALA A 229 4.08 -3.63 -3.90
C ALA A 229 5.43 -2.96 -3.62
N LEU A 230 5.60 -2.43 -2.41
CA LEU A 230 6.86 -1.82 -1.98
C LEU A 230 7.71 -2.90 -1.28
N GLY A 231 8.71 -3.42 -2.00
CA GLY A 231 9.60 -4.45 -1.48
C GLY A 231 10.56 -4.99 -2.52
N VAL A 232 11.65 -4.26 -2.75
CA VAL A 232 12.93 -4.79 -3.24
C VAL A 232 13.98 -4.43 -2.20
#